data_AF-A0A380ZIN3-F1
#
_entry.id   AF-A0A380ZIN3-F1
#
_cell.length_a   1.000
_cell.length_b   1.000
_cell.length_c   1.000
_cell.angle_alpha   90.00
_cell.angle_beta   90.00
_cell.angle_gamma   90.00
#
_symmetry.space_group_name_H-M   'P 1'
#
loop_
_entity.id
_entity.type
_entity.pdbx_description
1 polymer ?
#
loop_
_entity_poly.entity_id
_entity_poly.type
_entity_poly.pdbx_seq_one_letter_code
_entity_poly.pdbx_strand_id
1 'polypeptide(L)'
;MTSMLEHLCDEDGGLIRLFWPPFDRSILEPGYIKGYPPGIRENGGQYTHGAIWSILALAEMGERDKAYSLFSMINPIIHGQNPETYRVEPYVMSADIYATQPRRGQGGWTWYTGSASWFYRAATQSILGINR
;
A
#
# COMPACT_ATOMS: atom_id res chain seq x y z
N MET A 1 3.73 8.54 -13.05
CA MET A 1 2.93 8.59 -11.80
C MET A 1 1.43 8.74 -12.05
N THR A 2 0.98 9.47 -13.05
CA THR A 2 -0.46 9.63 -13.36
C THR A 2 -1.23 8.31 -13.45
N SER A 3 -0.79 7.35 -14.27
CA SER A 3 -1.48 6.05 -14.39
C SER A 3 -1.50 5.24 -13.09
N MET A 4 -0.48 5.36 -12.24
CA MET A 4 -0.49 4.72 -10.92
C MET A 4 -1.57 5.33 -10.03
N LEU A 5 -1.63 6.66 -9.97
CA LEU A 5 -2.65 7.37 -9.20
C LEU A 5 -4.07 7.05 -9.70
N GLU A 6 -4.25 6.99 -11.02
CA GLU A 6 -5.56 6.75 -11.64
C GLU A 6 -6.06 5.31 -11.46
N HIS A 7 -5.17 4.31 -11.58
CA HIS A 7 -5.60 2.91 -11.63
C HIS A 7 -5.34 2.12 -10.36
N LEU A 8 -4.34 2.54 -9.56
CA LEU A 8 -3.86 1.77 -8.41
C LEU A 8 -4.15 2.44 -7.07
N CYS A 9 -4.42 3.76 -7.04
CA CYS A 9 -4.92 4.40 -5.83
C CYS A 9 -6.37 3.98 -5.58
N ASP A 10 -6.62 3.52 -4.36
CA ASP A 10 -7.93 3.14 -3.88
C ASP A 10 -8.24 3.98 -2.64
N GLU A 11 -8.87 5.13 -2.86
CA GLU A 11 -9.18 6.09 -1.79
C GLU A 11 -10.22 5.54 -0.80
N ASP A 12 -11.27 4.87 -1.26
CA ASP A 12 -12.28 4.29 -0.33
C ASP A 12 -11.67 3.21 0.57
N GLY A 13 -10.70 2.45 0.03
CA GLY A 13 -9.99 1.40 0.74
C GLY A 13 -8.75 1.89 1.48
N GLY A 14 -8.36 3.16 1.32
CA GLY A 14 -7.16 3.75 1.92
C GLY A 14 -5.85 3.06 1.51
N LEU A 15 -5.72 2.58 0.28
CA LEU A 15 -4.61 1.72 -0.14
C LEU A 15 -4.11 2.03 -1.57
N ILE A 16 -2.94 1.48 -1.90
CA ILE A 16 -2.30 1.54 -3.22
C ILE A 16 -2.03 0.11 -3.69
N ARG A 17 -2.77 -0.32 -4.72
CA ARG A 17 -2.71 -1.69 -5.25
C ARG A 17 -1.39 -1.97 -5.96
N LEU A 18 -0.90 -3.20 -5.86
CA LEU A 18 0.32 -3.62 -6.57
C LEU A 18 0.10 -3.63 -8.09
N PHE A 19 -1.09 -4.09 -8.52
CA PHE A 19 -1.58 -4.00 -9.90
C PHE A 19 -3.10 -4.09 -9.93
N TRP A 20 -3.71 -3.76 -11.07
CA TRP A 20 -5.15 -3.87 -11.26
C TRP A 20 -5.47 -4.08 -12.76
N PRO A 21 -6.43 -4.95 -13.13
CA PRO A 21 -7.23 -5.84 -12.29
C PRO A 21 -6.44 -7.06 -11.78
N PRO A 22 -6.83 -7.68 -10.64
CA PRO A 22 -6.21 -8.90 -10.13
C PRO A 22 -6.48 -10.09 -11.07
N PHE A 23 -5.65 -11.13 -10.97
CA PHE A 23 -5.92 -12.39 -11.62
C PHE A 23 -7.03 -13.14 -10.88
N ASP A 24 -7.99 -13.66 -11.63
CA ASP A 24 -9.05 -14.56 -11.11
C ASP A 24 -9.20 -15.73 -12.09
N ARG A 25 -10.34 -15.84 -12.77
CA ARG A 25 -10.56 -16.80 -13.86
C ARG A 25 -9.93 -16.28 -15.15
N SER A 26 -8.67 -16.63 -15.35
CA SER A 26 -7.87 -16.24 -16.52
C SER A 26 -7.13 -17.44 -17.11
N ILE A 27 -6.89 -17.43 -18.42
CA ILE A 27 -6.00 -18.39 -19.10
C ILE A 27 -4.51 -18.03 -18.95
N LEU A 28 -4.20 -16.87 -18.38
CA LEU A 28 -2.84 -16.42 -18.14
C LEU A 28 -2.20 -17.23 -17.00
N GLU A 29 -0.92 -17.55 -17.16
CA GLU A 29 -0.12 -18.31 -16.18
C GLU A 29 1.05 -17.47 -15.64
N PRO A 30 0.78 -16.44 -14.80
CA PRO A 30 1.79 -15.51 -14.28
C PRO A 30 2.63 -16.07 -13.12
N GLY A 31 2.54 -17.38 -12.85
CA GLY A 31 3.15 -18.03 -11.69
C GLY A 31 2.30 -17.93 -10.42
N TYR A 32 2.94 -18.06 -9.26
CA TYR A 32 2.27 -18.23 -7.96
C TYR A 32 1.38 -17.05 -7.55
N ILE A 33 1.54 -15.88 -8.16
CA ILE A 33 0.68 -14.71 -7.89
C ILE A 33 -0.81 -15.03 -8.10
N LYS A 34 -1.16 -15.92 -9.04
CA LYS A 34 -2.53 -16.39 -9.28
C LYS A 34 -3.05 -17.37 -8.21
N GLY A 35 -2.16 -17.87 -7.34
CA GLY A 35 -2.51 -18.72 -6.21
C GLY A 35 -3.19 -17.98 -5.06
N TYR A 36 -3.06 -16.64 -5.01
CA TYR A 36 -3.79 -15.82 -4.04
C TYR A 36 -5.18 -15.44 -4.55
N PRO A 37 -6.18 -15.32 -3.66
CA PRO A 37 -7.47 -14.77 -4.05
C PRO A 37 -7.36 -13.34 -4.62
N PRO A 38 -8.28 -12.91 -5.51
CA PRO A 38 -8.26 -11.58 -6.10
C PRO A 38 -8.32 -10.46 -5.04
N GLY A 39 -7.41 -9.50 -5.11
CA GLY A 39 -7.28 -8.38 -4.17
C GLY A 39 -6.56 -8.71 -2.87
N ILE A 40 -5.98 -9.91 -2.75
CA ILE A 40 -5.26 -10.37 -1.56
C ILE A 40 -3.77 -10.44 -1.86
N ARG A 41 -2.97 -9.87 -0.96
CA ARG A 41 -1.50 -9.84 -1.03
C ARG A 41 -1.00 -9.40 -2.41
N GLU A 42 -0.12 -10.18 -3.04
CA GLU A 42 0.48 -9.85 -4.33
C GLU A 42 -0.55 -9.83 -5.46
N ASN A 43 -1.69 -10.53 -5.36
CA ASN A 43 -2.69 -10.57 -6.43
C ASN A 43 -3.65 -9.37 -6.38
N GLY A 44 -3.12 -8.18 -6.65
CA GLY A 44 -3.89 -6.93 -6.72
C GLY A 44 -4.31 -6.34 -5.37
N GLY A 45 -3.82 -6.89 -4.25
CA GLY A 45 -3.80 -6.19 -2.97
C GLY A 45 -2.71 -5.12 -2.94
N GLN A 46 -2.61 -4.38 -1.83
CA GLN A 46 -1.45 -3.54 -1.57
C GLN A 46 -0.31 -4.41 -1.06
N TYR A 47 0.85 -4.31 -1.73
CA TYR A 47 2.12 -4.72 -1.16
C TYR A 47 2.80 -3.46 -0.61
N THR A 48 2.69 -3.21 0.71
CA THR A 48 2.99 -1.91 1.34
C THR A 48 4.41 -1.44 1.04
N HIS A 49 5.37 -2.36 1.00
CA HIS A 49 6.76 -2.07 0.63
C HIS A 49 6.85 -1.43 -0.77
N GLY A 50 6.18 -2.00 -1.78
CA GLY A 50 6.13 -1.46 -3.14
C GLY A 50 5.29 -0.18 -3.25
N ALA A 51 4.19 -0.09 -2.49
CA ALA A 51 3.38 1.12 -2.40
C ALA A 51 4.19 2.33 -1.92
N ILE A 52 5.09 2.14 -0.94
CA ILE A 52 5.95 3.21 -0.44
C ILE A 52 6.89 3.75 -1.52
N TRP A 53 7.34 2.94 -2.48
CA TRP A 53 8.17 3.45 -3.57
C TRP A 53 7.43 4.44 -4.46
N SER A 54 6.11 4.32 -4.58
CA SER A 54 5.30 5.33 -5.27
C SER A 54 5.29 6.68 -4.53
N ILE A 55 5.30 6.66 -3.20
CA ILE A 55 5.42 7.87 -2.37
C ILE A 55 6.78 8.53 -2.60
N LEU A 56 7.85 7.73 -2.55
CA LEU A 56 9.21 8.22 -2.78
C LEU A 56 9.36 8.83 -4.18
N ALA A 57 8.82 8.18 -5.21
CA ALA A 57 8.85 8.67 -6.58
C ALA A 57 8.10 10.01 -6.74
N LEU A 58 6.93 10.17 -6.12
CA LEU A 58 6.22 11.46 -6.12
C LEU A 58 7.04 12.56 -5.45
N ALA A 59 7.66 12.25 -4.30
CA ALA A 59 8.49 13.21 -3.58
C ALA A 59 9.71 13.64 -4.42
N GLU A 60 10.37 12.68 -5.10
CA GLU A 60 11.51 12.93 -6.00
C GLU A 60 11.12 13.77 -7.22
N MET A 61 9.90 13.57 -7.75
CA MET A 61 9.34 14.39 -8.84
C MET A 61 8.89 15.79 -8.40
N GLY A 62 9.01 16.14 -7.12
CA GLY A 62 8.54 17.43 -6.57
C GLY A 62 7.04 17.51 -6.32
N GLU A 63 6.30 16.40 -6.51
CA GLU A 63 4.85 16.28 -6.29
C GLU A 63 4.55 16.04 -4.80
N ARG A 64 5.01 16.97 -3.95
CA ARG A 64 5.09 16.82 -2.49
C ARG A 64 3.74 16.60 -1.81
N ASP A 65 2.70 17.32 -2.24
CA ASP A 65 1.37 17.19 -1.65
C ASP A 65 0.77 15.81 -1.91
N LYS A 66 0.96 15.28 -3.14
CA LYS A 66 0.52 13.93 -3.50
C LYS A 66 1.31 12.88 -2.72
N ALA A 67 2.63 13.07 -2.58
CA ALA A 67 3.47 12.17 -1.78
C ALA A 67 2.99 12.13 -0.32
N TYR A 68 2.72 13.28 0.29
CA TYR A 68 2.23 13.37 1.67
C TYR A 68 0.82 12.78 1.83
N SER A 69 -0.06 12.98 0.84
CA SER A 69 -1.40 12.40 0.84
C SER A 69 -1.35 10.88 0.87
N LEU A 70 -0.56 10.27 -0.03
CA LEU A 70 -0.39 8.81 -0.07
C LEU A 70 0.31 8.27 1.18
N PHE A 71 1.34 8.98 1.68
CA PHE A 71 2.02 8.63 2.93
C PHE A 71 1.06 8.61 4.13
N SER A 72 0.23 9.63 4.24
CA SER A 72 -0.77 9.74 5.31
C SER A 72 -1.84 8.67 5.20
N MET A 73 -2.29 8.36 3.98
CA MET A 73 -3.32 7.37 3.70
C MET A 73 -2.93 5.95 4.14
N ILE A 74 -1.68 5.53 3.88
CA ILE A 74 -1.19 4.19 4.24
C ILE A 74 -0.54 4.12 5.64
N ASN A 75 -0.50 5.24 6.37
CA ASN A 75 0.05 5.28 7.72
C ASN A 75 -0.83 4.46 8.66
N PRO A 76 -0.28 3.49 9.42
CA PRO A 76 -1.07 2.60 10.29
C PRO A 76 -1.84 3.35 11.37
N ILE A 77 -1.39 4.54 11.79
CA ILE A 77 -2.10 5.38 12.76
C ILE A 77 -3.40 5.94 12.17
N ILE A 78 -3.36 6.36 10.90
CA ILE A 78 -4.52 6.92 10.20
C ILE A 78 -5.42 5.80 9.71
N HIS A 79 -4.84 4.81 9.02
CA HIS A 79 -5.58 3.67 8.48
C HIS A 79 -6.24 2.82 9.60
N GLY A 80 -5.57 2.71 10.74
CA GLY A 80 -6.04 2.00 11.92
C GLY A 80 -7.10 2.73 12.76
N GLN A 81 -7.54 3.93 12.37
CA GLN A 81 -8.62 4.66 13.07
C GLN A 81 -9.95 3.90 13.06
N ASN A 82 -10.17 3.03 12.07
CA ASN A 82 -11.29 2.10 12.04
C ASN A 82 -10.78 0.66 12.27
N PRO A 83 -10.68 0.20 13.54
CA PRO A 83 -10.15 -1.11 13.87
C PRO A 83 -11.01 -2.27 13.34
N GLU A 84 -12.32 -2.07 13.17
CA GLU A 84 -13.24 -3.09 12.63
C GLU A 84 -12.90 -3.46 11.18
N THR A 85 -12.40 -2.47 10.43
CA THR A 85 -11.89 -2.65 9.07
C THR A 85 -10.43 -3.07 9.08
N TYR A 86 -9.53 -2.36 9.77
CA TYR A 86 -8.09 -2.60 9.65
C TYR A 86 -7.64 -3.94 10.26
N ARG A 87 -8.25 -4.36 11.37
CA ARG A 87 -8.09 -5.68 12.03
C ARG A 87 -6.67 -6.12 12.39
N VAL A 88 -5.71 -5.20 12.37
CA VAL A 88 -4.33 -5.42 12.83
C VAL A 88 -3.86 -4.22 13.67
N GLU A 89 -2.66 -4.28 14.20
CA GLU A 89 -2.15 -3.29 15.15
C GLU A 89 -1.94 -1.90 14.50
N PRO A 90 -2.56 -0.82 15.02
CA PRO A 90 -2.51 0.52 14.42
C PRO A 90 -1.22 1.30 14.71
N TYR A 91 -0.18 0.62 15.22
CA TYR A 91 1.10 1.22 15.64
C TYR A 91 2.31 0.54 15.00
N VAL A 92 2.09 -0.45 14.13
CA VAL A 92 3.14 -1.07 13.30
C VAL A 92 2.69 -1.13 11.85
N MET A 93 3.64 -1.16 10.92
CA MET A 93 3.32 -1.32 9.50
C MET A 93 2.80 -2.73 9.21
N SER A 94 1.76 -2.83 8.38
CA SER A 94 1.38 -4.07 7.70
C SER A 94 2.23 -4.30 6.44
N ALA A 95 2.47 -5.56 6.09
CA ALA A 95 3.10 -5.90 4.82
C ALA A 95 2.11 -5.77 3.65
N ASP A 96 0.83 -6.04 3.92
CA ASP A 96 -0.24 -5.99 2.94
C ASP A 96 -1.52 -5.34 3.46
N ILE A 97 -2.31 -4.78 2.54
CA ILE A 97 -3.70 -4.32 2.76
C ILE A 97 -4.57 -4.88 1.64
N TYR A 98 -5.71 -5.47 2.00
CA TYR A 98 -6.59 -6.14 1.04
C TYR A 98 -7.46 -5.15 0.27
N ALA A 99 -7.62 -5.38 -1.04
CA ALA A 99 -8.25 -4.42 -1.97
C ALA A 99 -9.70 -4.75 -2.34
N THR A 100 -10.21 -5.93 -1.99
CA THR A 100 -11.52 -6.42 -2.45
C THR A 100 -12.45 -6.74 -1.28
N GLN A 101 -13.76 -6.54 -1.49
CA GLN A 101 -14.78 -6.93 -0.51
C GLN A 101 -14.79 -8.46 -0.28
N PRO A 102 -15.10 -8.94 0.93
CA PRO A 102 -15.53 -8.20 2.12
C PRO A 102 -14.38 -7.68 3.00
N ARG A 103 -13.15 -7.68 2.49
CA ARG A 103 -11.93 -7.42 3.27
C ARG A 103 -11.21 -6.13 2.89
N ARG A 104 -11.79 -5.29 2.03
CA ARG A 104 -11.17 -4.03 1.56
C ARG A 104 -10.74 -3.18 2.76
N GLY A 105 -9.46 -2.81 2.84
CA GLY A 105 -8.87 -2.05 3.96
C GLY A 105 -8.38 -2.90 5.14
N GLN A 106 -8.57 -4.22 5.16
CA GLN A 106 -7.97 -5.09 6.18
C GLN A 106 -6.46 -5.15 5.99
N GLY A 107 -5.71 -4.90 7.06
CA GLY A 107 -4.27 -5.15 7.11
C GLY A 107 -3.96 -6.64 7.21
N GLY A 108 -2.81 -7.03 6.69
CA GLY A 108 -2.27 -8.37 6.81
C GLY A 108 -0.77 -8.34 7.11
N TRP A 109 -0.32 -9.36 7.84
CA TRP A 109 1.09 -9.61 8.17
C TRP A 109 1.82 -8.38 8.76
N THR A 110 1.78 -8.23 10.07
CA THR A 110 2.42 -7.13 10.79
C THR A 110 3.80 -7.49 11.31
N TRP A 111 4.50 -6.49 11.86
CA TRP A 111 5.82 -6.56 12.51
C TRP A 111 7.00 -6.85 11.58
N TYR A 112 7.10 -8.06 11.05
CA TYR A 112 8.31 -8.55 10.38
C TYR A 112 8.21 -8.32 8.87
N THR A 113 8.31 -7.05 8.49
CA THR A 113 8.23 -6.61 7.11
C THR A 113 9.18 -5.46 6.82
N GLY A 114 9.79 -5.47 5.64
CA GLY A 114 10.62 -4.36 5.16
C GLY A 114 9.84 -3.05 4.95
N SER A 115 8.51 -3.09 4.96
CA SER A 115 7.66 -1.89 4.88
C SER A 115 8.01 -0.88 5.99
N ALA A 116 8.35 -1.34 7.19
CA ALA A 116 8.71 -0.45 8.30
C ALA A 116 9.95 0.41 7.97
N SER A 117 11.00 -0.21 7.43
CA SER A 117 12.24 0.48 7.06
C SER A 117 12.02 1.48 5.93
N TRP A 118 11.23 1.11 4.91
CA TRP A 118 10.92 2.01 3.82
C TRP A 118 10.01 3.15 4.24
N PHE A 119 9.03 2.89 5.09
CA PHE A 119 8.12 3.92 5.59
C PHE A 119 8.90 4.94 6.44
N TYR A 120 9.81 4.47 7.30
CA TYR A 120 10.71 5.34 8.05
C TYR A 120 11.59 6.20 7.14
N ARG A 121 12.15 5.61 6.08
CA ARG A 121 12.95 6.34 5.09
C ARG A 121 12.12 7.39 4.35
N ALA A 122 10.92 7.04 3.90
CA ALA A 122 10.00 7.98 3.26
C ALA A 122 9.65 9.14 4.20
N ALA A 123 9.31 8.85 5.46
CA ALA A 123 8.99 9.86 6.45
C ALA A 123 10.16 10.84 6.68
N THR A 124 11.35 10.32 6.95
CA THR A 124 12.50 11.14 7.35
C THR A 124 13.17 11.85 6.19
N GLN A 125 13.44 11.14 5.09
CA GLN A 125 14.27 11.67 3.99
C GLN A 125 13.44 12.36 2.92
N SER A 126 12.23 11.89 2.64
CA SER A 126 11.42 12.38 1.51
C SER A 126 10.32 13.35 1.95
N ILE A 127 9.60 13.04 3.03
CA ILE A 127 8.54 13.91 3.55
C ILE A 127 9.14 15.05 4.39
N LEU A 128 9.97 14.73 5.39
CA LEU A 128 10.61 15.75 6.23
C LEU A 128 11.87 16.36 5.58
N GLY A 129 12.46 15.71 4.57
CA GLY A 129 13.63 16.24 3.85
C GLY A 129 14.95 16.14 4.61
N ILE A 130 15.03 15.36 5.69
CA ILE A 130 16.22 15.24 6.54
C ILE A 130 17.21 14.27 5.88
N ASN A 131 18.28 14.83 5.32
CA ASN A 131 19.35 14.09 4.66
C ASN A 131 20.69 14.34 5.37
N ARG A 132 21.62 13.38 5.25
CA ARG A 132 22.97 13.48 5.82
C ARG A 132 23.90 14.32 4.95
#